data_AF-A0A8T6RVN3-F1
#
_entry.id   AF-A0A8T6RVN3-F1
#
_cell.length_a   1.000
_cell.length_b   1.000
_cell.length_c   1.000
_cell.angle_alpha   90.00
_cell.angle_beta   90.00
_cell.angle_gamma   90.00
#
_symmetry.space_group_name_H-M   'P 1'
#
loop_
_entity.id
_entity.type
_entity.pdbx_description
1 polymer ?
#
loop_
_entity_poly.entity_id
_entity_poly.type
_entity_poly.pdbx_seq_one_letter_code
_entity_poly.pdbx_strand_id
1 'polypeptide(L)'
;MIDLEPAPGSTFIRSVVEPFNEDMELDEVRVQNWMRRFDLEVHQCHASGHASGEDLEWLVETIGPRVVVPIHTERPGEFKGMHGDVRPPVLGVPMEP
;
A
#
# COMPACT_ATOMS: atom_id res chain seq x y z
N MET A 1 -27.98 3.90 -11.13
CA MET A 1 -28.18 4.63 -12.40
C MET A 1 -26.79 4.86 -12.98
N ILE A 2 -26.53 4.36 -14.18
CA ILE A 2 -25.30 4.66 -14.94
C ILE A 2 -25.80 5.38 -16.19
N ASP A 3 -25.48 6.66 -16.30
CA ASP A 3 -25.80 7.51 -17.47
C ASP A 3 -24.65 7.52 -18.50
N LEU A 4 -23.71 6.58 -18.37
CA LEU A 4 -22.54 6.42 -19.23
C LEU A 4 -22.73 5.19 -20.12
N GLU A 5 -22.60 5.38 -21.43
CA GLU A 5 -22.63 4.33 -22.45
C GLU A 5 -21.29 4.34 -23.21
N PRO A 6 -20.20 3.81 -22.60
CA PRO A 6 -18.91 3.73 -23.28
C PRO A 6 -19.00 2.76 -24.46
N ALA A 7 -18.31 3.09 -25.56
CA ALA A 7 -18.20 2.19 -26.69
C ALA A 7 -17.45 0.90 -26.29
N PRO A 8 -17.81 -0.27 -26.84
CA PRO A 8 -17.03 -1.49 -26.66
C PRO A 8 -15.55 -1.28 -27.00
N GLY A 9 -14.65 -1.84 -26.20
CA GLY A 9 -13.21 -1.63 -26.26
C GLY A 9 -12.70 -0.32 -25.64
N SER A 10 -13.56 0.47 -24.99
CA SER A 10 -13.11 1.70 -24.31
C SER A 10 -12.18 1.40 -23.13
N THR A 11 -11.19 2.26 -22.94
CA THR A 11 -10.21 2.17 -21.86
C THR A 11 -10.79 2.60 -20.51
N PHE A 12 -10.65 1.73 -19.50
CA PHE A 12 -10.88 2.03 -18.09
C PHE A 12 -9.55 2.05 -17.33
N ILE A 13 -9.13 3.23 -16.88
CA ILE A 13 -7.92 3.38 -16.06
C ILE A 13 -8.31 3.25 -14.59
N ARG A 14 -7.80 2.20 -13.94
CA ARG A 14 -8.01 1.94 -12.52
C ARG A 14 -6.76 2.35 -11.75
N SER A 15 -6.83 3.49 -11.07
CA SER A 15 -5.72 3.99 -10.25
C SER A 15 -6.01 3.88 -8.76
N VAL A 16 -5.87 2.66 -8.24
CA VAL A 16 -5.99 2.31 -6.82
C VAL A 16 -4.98 1.24 -6.47
N VAL A 17 -4.67 1.03 -5.18
CA VAL A 17 -3.78 -0.03 -4.70
C VAL A 17 -4.30 -1.44 -5.05
N GLU A 18 -3.38 -2.38 -5.23
CA GLU A 18 -3.70 -3.81 -5.35
C GLU A 18 -4.39 -4.33 -4.08
N PRO A 19 -5.26 -5.35 -4.19
CA PRO A 19 -5.85 -5.97 -3.01
C PRO A 19 -4.80 -6.54 -2.06
N PHE A 20 -4.96 -6.27 -0.76
CA PHE A 20 -4.11 -6.83 0.30
C PHE A 20 -4.94 -7.48 1.42
N ASN A 21 -6.27 -7.54 1.26
CA ASN A 21 -7.18 -8.24 2.14
C ASN A 21 -8.38 -8.78 1.34
N GLU A 22 -9.14 -9.69 1.95
CA GLU A 22 -10.26 -10.39 1.32
C GLU A 22 -11.37 -9.45 0.82
N ASP A 23 -11.71 -8.41 1.60
CA ASP A 23 -12.74 -7.44 1.20
C ASP A 23 -12.35 -6.72 -0.10
N MET A 24 -11.07 -6.35 -0.23
CA MET A 24 -10.54 -5.70 -1.42
C MET A 24 -10.45 -6.64 -2.62
N GLU A 25 -10.19 -7.93 -2.40
CA GLU A 25 -10.24 -8.93 -3.46
C GLU A 25 -11.66 -9.07 -4.01
N LEU A 26 -12.66 -9.10 -3.12
CA LEU A 26 -14.07 -9.12 -3.51
C LEU A 26 -14.48 -7.87 -4.30
N ASP A 27 -14.01 -6.70 -3.89
CA ASP A 27 -14.23 -5.45 -4.62
C ASP A 27 -13.56 -5.44 -5.99
N GLU A 28 -12.35 -5.98 -6.10
CA GLU A 28 -11.69 -6.15 -7.39
C GLU A 28 -12.47 -7.09 -8.31
N VAL A 29 -12.92 -8.24 -7.81
CA VAL A 29 -13.77 -9.17 -8.57
C VAL A 29 -15.04 -8.47 -9.07
N ARG A 30 -15.68 -7.66 -8.23
CA ARG A 30 -16.87 -6.88 -8.62
C ARG A 30 -16.55 -5.92 -9.75
N VAL A 31 -15.47 -5.13 -9.64
CA VAL A 31 -15.06 -4.19 -10.69
C VAL A 31 -14.76 -4.93 -11.99
N GLN A 32 -13.97 -6.00 -11.94
CA GLN A 32 -13.60 -6.80 -13.12
C GLN A 32 -14.82 -7.40 -13.82
N ASN A 33 -15.82 -7.86 -13.06
CA ASN A 33 -17.06 -8.37 -13.63
C ASN A 33 -17.84 -7.29 -14.38
N TRP A 34 -17.87 -6.06 -13.87
CA TRP A 34 -18.50 -4.94 -14.57
C TRP A 34 -17.74 -4.54 -15.83
N MET A 35 -16.41 -4.44 -15.76
CA MET A 35 -15.59 -4.08 -16.92
C MET A 35 -15.75 -5.11 -18.04
N ARG A 36 -15.77 -6.40 -17.71
CA ARG A 36 -16.06 -7.49 -18.66
C ARG A 36 -17.47 -7.38 -19.24
N ARG A 37 -18.47 -7.05 -18.41
CA ARG A 37 -19.87 -6.95 -18.85
C ARG A 37 -20.10 -5.84 -19.87
N PHE A 38 -19.29 -4.78 -19.84
CA PHE A 38 -19.36 -3.63 -20.74
C PHE A 38 -18.26 -3.63 -21.82
N ASP A 39 -17.48 -4.71 -21.93
CA ASP A 39 -16.37 -4.84 -22.90
C ASP A 39 -15.35 -3.70 -22.79
N LEU A 40 -14.90 -3.40 -21.58
CA LEU A 40 -13.92 -2.34 -21.31
C LEU A 40 -12.51 -2.93 -21.11
N GLU A 41 -11.52 -2.27 -21.70
CA GLU A 41 -10.10 -2.61 -21.50
C GLU A 41 -9.60 -1.98 -20.19
N VAL A 42 -9.14 -2.81 -19.25
CA VAL A 42 -8.71 -2.35 -17.93
C VAL A 42 -7.20 -2.16 -17.89
N HIS A 43 -6.76 -0.96 -17.49
CA HIS A 43 -5.37 -0.68 -17.15
C HIS A 43 -5.26 -0.37 -15.66
N GLN A 44 -4.55 -1.23 -14.93
CA GLN A 44 -4.26 -1.05 -13.52
C GLN A 44 -3.00 -0.18 -13.37
N CYS A 45 -3.10 0.92 -12.62
CA CYS A 45 -1.99 1.85 -12.40
C CYS A 45 -1.94 2.30 -10.94
N HIS A 46 -1.02 1.77 -10.14
CA HIS A 46 -0.82 2.18 -8.76
C HIS A 46 0.51 2.92 -8.60
N ALA A 47 0.48 4.03 -7.87
CA ALA A 47 1.68 4.65 -7.32
C ALA A 47 1.58 4.57 -5.79
N SER A 48 2.56 3.93 -5.15
CA SER A 48 2.60 3.82 -3.69
C SER A 48 2.68 5.20 -3.04
N GLY A 49 1.86 5.42 -2.00
CA GLY A 49 1.98 6.58 -1.12
C GLY A 49 3.03 6.41 -0.01
N HIS A 50 3.64 5.23 0.10
CA HIS A 50 4.63 4.89 1.12
C HIS A 50 6.03 4.75 0.51
N ALA A 51 7.04 5.13 1.30
CA ALA A 51 8.44 4.88 0.99
C ALA A 51 8.72 3.38 0.85
N SER A 52 9.56 3.02 -0.12
CA SER A 52 10.01 1.64 -0.29
C SER A 52 10.97 1.22 0.83
N GLY A 53 11.30 -0.07 0.93
CA GLY A 53 12.32 -0.54 1.88
C GLY A 53 13.68 0.12 1.66
N GLU A 54 14.09 0.30 0.40
CA GLU A 54 15.34 0.98 0.02
C GLU A 54 15.30 2.47 0.42
N ASP A 55 14.17 3.15 0.23
CA ASP A 55 13.99 4.54 0.66
C ASP A 55 14.04 4.68 2.19
N LEU A 56 13.51 3.69 2.92
CA LEU A 56 13.56 3.65 4.39
C LEU A 56 14.99 3.40 4.90
N GLU A 57 15.73 2.50 4.26
CA GLU A 57 17.16 2.27 4.57
C GLU A 57 17.96 3.55 4.35
N TRP A 58 17.81 4.17 3.18
CA TRP A 58 18.44 5.45 2.87
C TRP A 58 18.07 6.55 3.89
N LEU A 59 16.80 6.61 4.30
CA LEU A 59 16.32 7.56 5.30
C LEU A 59 17.00 7.35 6.66
N VAL A 60 17.08 6.10 7.13
CA VAL A 60 17.72 5.74 8.40
C VAL A 60 19.21 6.09 8.37
N GLU A 61 19.91 5.73 7.30
CA GLU A 61 21.33 6.07 7.12
C GLU A 61 21.57 7.59 7.09
N THR A 62 20.72 8.32 6.37
CA THR A 62 20.84 9.78 6.20
C THR A 62 20.58 10.54 7.49
N ILE A 63 19.58 10.12 8.27
CA ILE A 63 19.25 10.76 9.56
C ILE A 63 20.29 10.40 10.63
N GLY A 64 20.83 9.17 10.59
CA GLY A 64 21.70 8.65 11.65
C GLY A 64 21.04 8.66 13.04
N PRO A 65 19.82 8.12 13.20
CA PRO A 65 19.09 8.21 14.46
C PRO A 65 19.78 7.37 15.56
N ARG A 66 19.60 7.76 16.82
CA ARG A 66 20.04 6.94 17.96
C ARG A 66 19.20 5.66 18.11
N VAL A 67 17.92 5.74 17.79
CA VAL A 67 16.92 4.66 17.92
C VAL A 67 15.93 4.77 16.76
N VAL A 68 15.50 3.64 16.21
CA VAL A 68 14.39 3.57 15.26
C VAL A 68 13.16 2.97 15.95
N VAL A 69 12.03 3.68 15.89
CA VAL A 69 10.75 3.26 16.46
C VAL A 69 9.76 3.05 15.30
N PRO A 70 9.63 1.82 14.77
CA PRO A 70 8.72 1.55 13.66
C PRO A 70 7.27 1.64 14.13
N ILE A 71 6.49 2.49 13.47
CA ILE A 71 5.04 2.63 13.64
C ILE A 71 4.34 2.47 12.29
N HIS A 72 3.03 2.22 12.31
CA HIS A 72 2.22 2.07 11.08
C HIS A 72 2.74 0.95 10.14
N THR A 73 3.16 -0.17 10.74
CA THR A 73 3.60 -1.38 10.03
C THR A 73 3.16 -2.62 10.82
N GLU A 74 2.81 -3.70 10.12
CA GLU A 74 2.55 -5.01 10.73
C GLU A 74 3.83 -5.81 10.94
N ARG A 75 4.95 -5.38 10.35
CA ARG A 75 6.23 -6.10 10.34
C ARG A 75 7.37 -5.26 10.94
N PRO A 76 7.24 -4.76 12.19
CA PRO A 76 8.24 -3.88 12.80
C PRO A 76 9.62 -4.56 12.97
N GLY A 77 9.67 -5.91 12.93
CA GLY A 77 10.91 -6.67 13.00
C GLY A 77 11.85 -6.48 11.80
N GLU A 78 11.33 -6.08 10.63
CA GLU A 78 12.16 -5.89 9.42
C GLU A 78 13.13 -4.73 9.55
N PHE A 79 12.79 -3.72 10.35
CA PHE A 79 13.64 -2.57 10.62
C PHE A 79 14.95 -2.92 11.35
N LYS A 80 15.04 -4.11 11.97
CA LYS A 80 16.28 -4.60 12.60
C LYS A 80 17.42 -4.83 11.59
N GLY A 81 17.09 -5.02 10.31
CA GLY A 81 18.09 -5.05 9.24
C GLY A 81 18.65 -3.68 8.90
N MET A 82 17.91 -2.61 9.21
CA MET A 82 18.22 -1.23 8.83
C MET A 82 18.95 -0.45 9.94
N HIS A 83 18.72 -0.81 11.22
CA HIS A 83 19.31 -0.11 12.36
C HIS A 83 19.63 -1.05 13.54
N GLY A 84 20.69 -0.73 14.29
CA GLY A 84 21.16 -1.56 15.42
C GLY A 84 20.31 -1.48 16.69
N ASP A 85 19.62 -0.35 16.91
CA ASP A 85 18.67 -0.16 18.02
C ASP A 85 17.27 0.13 17.47
N VAL A 86 16.41 -0.89 17.45
CA VAL A 86 15.03 -0.81 16.98
C VAL A 86 14.09 -1.17 18.13
N ARG A 87 13.18 -0.27 18.46
CA ARG A 87 12.25 -0.41 19.59
C ARG A 87 10.80 -0.32 19.10
N PRO A 88 10.18 -1.44 18.68
CA PRO A 88 8.76 -1.44 18.35
C PRO A 88 7.93 -1.04 19.58
N PRO A 89 6.97 -0.10 19.45
CA PRO A 89 6.16 0.32 20.58
C PRO A 89 5.09 -0.73 20.92
N VAL A 90 4.63 -0.70 22.17
CA VAL A 90 3.48 -1.49 22.64
C VAL A 90 2.33 -0.54 22.93
N LEU A 91 1.14 -0.83 22.37
CA LEU A 91 -0.03 0.04 22.52
C LEU A 91 -0.37 0.27 24.00
N GLY A 92 -0.48 1.54 24.38
CA GLY A 92 -0.80 1.95 25.75
C GLY A 92 0.37 1.90 26.75
N VAL A 93 1.57 1.49 26.32
CA VAL A 93 2.77 1.48 27.16
C VAL A 93 3.65 2.68 26.80
N PRO A 94 3.93 3.60 27.76
CA PRO A 94 4.87 4.70 27.53
C PRO A 94 6.26 4.19 27.15
N MET A 95 6.92 4.89 26.23
CA MET A 95 8.31 4.58 25.87
C MET A 95 9.27 5.38 26.77
N GLU A 96 10.29 4.69 27.27
CA GLU A 96 11.39 5.34 27.98
C GLU A 96 12.28 6.14 26.99
N PRO A 97 12.78 7.32 27.38
CA PRO A 97 13.59 8.21 26.55
C PRO A 97 15.00 7.69 26.19
#